data_AF-A0A9E1XMD1-F1
#
_entry.id   AF-A0A9E1XMD1-F1
#
_cell.length_a   1.000
_cell.length_b   1.000
_cell.length_c   1.000
_cell.angle_alpha   90.00
_cell.angle_beta   90.00
_cell.angle_gamma   90.00
#
_symmetry.space_group_name_H-M   'P 1'
#
loop_
_entity.id
_entity.type
_entity.pdbx_description
1 polymer ?
#
loop_
_entity_poly.entity_id
_entity_poly.type
_entity_poly.pdbx_seq_one_letter_code
_entity_poly.pdbx_strand_id
1 'polypeptide(L)'
;MNMSRASIGVIVGLVSVVGVALGKENTVSYQVDPLSRLIHITYRVPETCPDTVKVACAWAATGTDTWQAAHVHPLLSDTAWDLLREEDWAPWVRGELIERRAAGLERTVVFNPYPAAQLEGKVDADFRIQILGKDDVQLAQHQIHLQADNTDVVYVDDWSRVMQKQAIATESKPGHWLLEKGSAVDSPPFAKGGTRLYGLGGTDLPQLTYPLDLKGSYAVFVYAFGRVKLRLSGDERSDKIGTSVPFREELWKWADLDRQHLIVRQNYAFTGPAATSLDYVKLVPLTPEIIAELEASFGEPDKIVAAYWEPYSYAFSDNVQNVFWHREYLDAYREADVSIVDTQLGRFGMKMVFETRQADQLLYQTRGDPIGAIKHPTTTNVGRMQQYTNTLQSTLKFGGELGLTVHANFGATNCYPGSPLQGDFSKQHPEWVRGSCLRFEVPQVREFVLSLYREALETGATGLSIDFCRYPEGIDTKETGNAFLRELRALAAEFAAVRNEKIRILTRFPARGVRKWQVFDYATWAREGWVDYLCPSNIQGRFHYFDVTPYQKAVRDTQ
;
A
#
# COMPACT_ATOMS: atom_id res chain seq x y z
N MET A 1 21.13 -21.77 -29.57
CA MET A 1 20.64 -23.12 -29.90
C MET A 1 19.13 -22.99 -30.04
N ASN A 2 18.61 -23.05 -31.26
CA ASN A 2 17.21 -22.76 -31.60
C ASN A 2 16.29 -23.87 -31.06
N MET A 3 15.34 -23.53 -30.19
CA MET A 3 14.18 -24.38 -29.91
C MET A 3 12.89 -23.59 -30.07
N SER A 4 12.29 -23.79 -31.24
CA SER A 4 10.87 -24.09 -31.49
C SER A 4 9.87 -23.69 -30.40
N ARG A 5 9.05 -22.68 -30.69
CA ARG A 5 7.77 -22.41 -30.03
C ARG A 5 6.82 -23.57 -30.28
N ALA A 6 6.58 -24.40 -29.27
CA ALA A 6 5.46 -25.33 -29.24
C ALA A 6 4.25 -24.62 -28.64
N SER A 7 3.22 -24.42 -29.45
CA SER A 7 1.88 -24.04 -29.00
C SER A 7 1.29 -25.20 -28.19
N ILE A 8 0.95 -24.97 -26.92
CA ILE A 8 0.30 -25.97 -26.08
C ILE A 8 -1.14 -25.53 -25.83
N GLY A 9 -2.07 -26.40 -26.21
CA GLY A 9 -3.51 -26.23 -26.06
C GLY A 9 -3.96 -26.39 -24.62
N VAL A 10 -4.86 -25.49 -24.21
CA VAL A 10 -5.64 -25.58 -22.98
C VAL A 10 -6.59 -26.77 -23.09
N ILE A 11 -6.57 -27.64 -22.08
CA ILE A 11 -7.56 -28.73 -21.94
C ILE A 11 -8.89 -28.08 -21.54
N VAL A 12 -9.75 -27.84 -22.53
CA VAL A 12 -11.15 -27.47 -22.32
C VAL A 12 -11.92 -28.76 -22.08
N GLY A 13 -12.50 -28.91 -20.88
CA GLY A 13 -13.51 -29.92 -20.61
C GLY A 13 -14.81 -29.61 -21.37
N LEU A 14 -14.89 -30.03 -22.62
CA LEU A 14 -16.07 -29.87 -23.48
C LEU A 14 -16.96 -31.11 -23.32
N VAL A 15 -17.97 -31.02 -22.45
CA VAL A 15 -19.11 -31.97 -22.49
C VAL A 15 -20.08 -31.46 -23.55
N SER A 16 -19.96 -31.96 -24.77
CA SER A 16 -20.86 -31.64 -25.87
C SER A 16 -22.13 -32.49 -25.81
N VAL A 17 -23.25 -31.88 -25.38
CA VAL A 17 -24.59 -32.41 -25.63
C VAL A 17 -25.03 -31.94 -27.02
N VAL A 18 -25.34 -32.90 -27.91
CA VAL A 18 -25.82 -32.63 -29.27
C VAL A 18 -27.22 -32.02 -29.17
N GLY A 19 -27.32 -30.71 -29.42
CA GLY A 19 -28.56 -29.96 -29.53
C GLY A 19 -28.60 -29.22 -30.86
N VAL A 20 -29.66 -29.48 -31.63
CA VAL A 20 -29.98 -28.90 -32.94
C VAL A 20 -29.94 -27.37 -32.91
N ALA A 21 -29.40 -26.78 -33.97
CA ALA A 21 -29.20 -25.34 -34.17
C ALA A 21 -30.48 -24.51 -33.92
N LEU A 22 -30.48 -23.72 -32.85
CA LEU A 22 -31.39 -22.60 -32.59
C LEU A 22 -30.58 -21.47 -31.91
N GLY A 23 -30.49 -20.30 -32.57
CA GLY A 23 -30.22 -18.97 -31.98
C GLY A 23 -28.90 -18.73 -31.24
N LYS A 24 -28.03 -17.86 -31.79
CA LYS A 24 -26.81 -17.32 -31.14
C LYS A 24 -27.09 -16.34 -29.96
N GLU A 25 -28.28 -16.32 -29.37
CA GLU A 25 -28.74 -15.22 -28.50
C GLU A 25 -28.65 -15.43 -26.99
N ASN A 26 -28.32 -16.63 -26.47
CA ASN A 26 -28.29 -16.89 -25.02
C ASN A 26 -27.02 -17.64 -24.57
N THR A 27 -25.84 -17.05 -24.78
CA THR A 27 -24.58 -17.61 -24.27
C THR A 27 -24.27 -17.07 -22.87
N VAL A 28 -24.37 -17.95 -21.88
CA VAL A 28 -23.76 -17.79 -20.55
C VAL A 28 -22.68 -18.86 -20.41
N SER A 29 -21.53 -18.50 -19.86
CA SER A 29 -20.41 -19.41 -19.59
C SER A 29 -19.75 -19.04 -18.28
N TYR A 30 -18.98 -19.96 -17.71
CA TYR A 30 -18.15 -19.65 -16.55
C TYR A 30 -16.76 -20.23 -16.68
N GLN A 31 -15.83 -19.66 -15.90
CA GLN A 31 -14.51 -20.21 -15.65
C GLN A 31 -14.17 -20.04 -14.17
N VAL A 32 -13.43 -20.99 -13.61
CA VAL A 32 -12.87 -20.85 -12.27
C VAL A 32 -11.51 -20.20 -12.42
N ASP A 33 -11.31 -19.06 -11.77
CA ASP A 33 -10.02 -18.38 -11.77
C ASP A 33 -8.97 -19.26 -11.08
N PRO A 34 -7.85 -19.63 -11.76
CA PRO A 34 -6.90 -20.59 -11.19
C PRO A 34 -6.16 -20.04 -9.97
N LEU A 35 -6.09 -18.72 -9.82
CA LEU A 35 -5.37 -18.05 -8.73
C LEU A 35 -6.26 -17.86 -7.49
N SER A 36 -7.42 -17.22 -7.66
CA SER A 36 -8.34 -16.91 -6.58
C SER A 36 -9.40 -17.99 -6.33
N ARG A 37 -9.62 -18.93 -7.26
CA ARG A 37 -10.72 -19.92 -7.23
C ARG A 37 -12.12 -19.31 -7.19
N LEU A 38 -12.25 -18.01 -7.49
CA LEU A 38 -13.54 -17.37 -7.69
C LEU A 38 -14.11 -17.77 -9.06
N ILE A 39 -15.44 -17.76 -9.18
CA ILE A 39 -16.12 -18.19 -10.39
C ILE A 39 -16.46 -16.96 -11.24
N HIS A 40 -15.83 -16.81 -12.39
CA HIS A 40 -16.09 -15.73 -13.34
C HIS A 40 -17.18 -16.20 -14.30
N ILE A 41 -18.34 -15.57 -14.24
CA ILE A 41 -19.51 -15.92 -15.05
C ILE A 41 -19.72 -14.82 -16.09
N THR A 42 -19.56 -15.18 -17.36
CA THR A 42 -19.72 -14.28 -18.50
C THR A 42 -21.11 -14.46 -19.10
N TYR A 43 -21.80 -13.35 -19.33
CA TYR A 43 -23.16 -13.31 -19.86
C TYR A 43 -23.31 -12.16 -20.86
N ARG A 44 -24.26 -12.30 -21.79
CA ARG A 44 -24.57 -11.27 -22.78
C ARG A 44 -25.75 -10.42 -22.31
N VAL A 45 -25.60 -9.10 -22.44
CA VAL A 45 -26.69 -8.14 -22.23
C VAL A 45 -27.40 -7.91 -23.59
N PRO A 46 -28.73 -8.08 -23.68
CA PRO A 46 -29.47 -7.86 -24.92
C PRO A 46 -29.22 -6.49 -25.55
N GLU A 47 -29.17 -6.42 -26.88
CA GLU A 47 -29.00 -5.16 -27.63
C GLU A 47 -30.17 -4.18 -27.43
N THR A 48 -31.33 -4.69 -27.02
CA THR A 48 -32.54 -3.90 -26.74
C THR A 48 -32.59 -3.34 -25.33
N CYS A 49 -31.62 -3.67 -24.47
CA CYS A 49 -31.58 -3.16 -23.10
C CYS A 49 -31.38 -1.64 -23.07
N PRO A 50 -32.00 -0.93 -22.11
CA PRO A 50 -31.75 0.50 -21.91
C PRO A 50 -30.32 0.78 -21.45
N ASP A 51 -29.95 2.06 -21.44
CA ASP A 51 -28.64 2.56 -20.99
C ASP A 51 -28.26 2.14 -19.56
N THR A 52 -29.23 1.77 -18.72
CA THR A 52 -28.99 1.28 -17.37
C THR A 52 -29.89 0.08 -17.11
N VAL A 53 -29.30 -1.04 -16.70
CA VAL A 53 -30.03 -2.23 -16.26
C VAL A 53 -29.52 -2.69 -14.90
N LYS A 54 -30.40 -3.30 -14.12
CA LYS A 54 -30.06 -4.00 -12.89
C LYS A 54 -29.81 -5.47 -13.22
N VAL A 55 -28.77 -6.05 -12.66
CA VAL A 55 -28.44 -7.47 -12.81
C VAL A 55 -28.59 -8.13 -11.45
N ALA A 56 -29.55 -9.04 -11.32
CA ALA A 56 -29.81 -9.79 -10.10
C ALA A 56 -29.29 -11.23 -10.24
N CYS A 57 -28.41 -11.63 -9.34
CA CYS A 57 -27.72 -12.90 -9.33
C CYS A 57 -28.17 -13.73 -8.12
N ALA A 58 -28.55 -14.97 -8.37
CA ALA A 58 -28.96 -15.91 -7.34
C ALA A 58 -28.35 -17.28 -7.61
N TRP A 59 -28.21 -18.09 -6.56
CA TRP A 59 -27.79 -19.48 -6.68
C TRP A 59 -28.70 -20.39 -5.86
N ALA A 60 -28.78 -21.66 -6.23
CA ALA A 60 -29.44 -22.71 -5.47
C ALA A 60 -28.54 -23.95 -5.46
N ALA A 61 -28.56 -24.71 -4.37
CA ALA A 61 -27.91 -26.02 -4.35
C ALA A 61 -28.60 -26.93 -5.38
N THR A 62 -27.83 -27.76 -6.07
CA THR A 62 -28.34 -28.63 -7.14
C THR A 62 -29.49 -29.50 -6.64
N GLY A 63 -30.60 -29.48 -7.39
CA GLY A 63 -31.81 -30.23 -7.04
C GLY A 63 -32.70 -29.58 -5.98
N THR A 64 -32.43 -28.32 -5.60
CA THR A 64 -33.27 -27.53 -4.69
C THR A 64 -33.90 -26.33 -5.41
N ASP A 65 -35.11 -25.94 -5.03
CA ASP A 65 -35.77 -24.71 -5.51
C ASP A 65 -35.54 -23.51 -4.56
N THR A 66 -34.63 -23.64 -3.60
CA THR A 66 -34.35 -22.61 -2.60
C THR A 66 -33.25 -21.68 -3.11
N TRP A 67 -33.67 -20.67 -3.89
CA TRP A 67 -32.77 -19.64 -4.41
C TRP A 67 -32.34 -18.65 -3.33
N GLN A 68 -31.04 -18.39 -3.27
CA GLN A 68 -30.41 -17.42 -2.38
C GLN A 68 -29.69 -16.35 -3.20
N ALA A 69 -29.61 -15.13 -2.67
CA ALA A 69 -28.79 -14.08 -3.26
C ALA A 69 -27.33 -14.54 -3.36
N ALA A 70 -26.73 -14.39 -4.54
CA ALA A 70 -25.33 -14.71 -4.78
C ALA A 70 -24.44 -13.53 -4.34
N HIS A 71 -23.33 -13.80 -3.65
CA HIS A 71 -22.34 -12.76 -3.35
C HIS A 71 -21.49 -12.53 -4.59
N VAL A 72 -21.71 -11.40 -5.24
CA VAL A 72 -21.14 -11.12 -6.55
C VAL A 72 -20.53 -9.75 -6.63
N HIS A 73 -19.51 -9.55 -7.45
CA HIS A 73 -19.01 -8.23 -7.79
C HIS A 73 -18.67 -8.15 -9.28
N PRO A 74 -18.62 -6.95 -9.89
CA PRO A 74 -18.11 -6.83 -11.24
C PRO A 74 -16.61 -7.16 -11.27
N LEU A 75 -16.09 -7.54 -12.43
CA LEU A 75 -14.64 -7.63 -12.63
C LEU A 75 -14.05 -6.22 -12.66
N LEU A 76 -13.25 -5.87 -11.66
CA LEU A 76 -12.72 -4.52 -11.44
C LEU A 76 -11.19 -4.51 -11.39
N SER A 77 -10.59 -3.46 -11.94
CA SER A 77 -9.17 -3.12 -11.69
C SER A 77 -8.97 -2.64 -10.26
N ASP A 78 -7.76 -2.73 -9.72
CA ASP A 78 -7.42 -2.21 -8.38
C ASP A 78 -7.76 -0.72 -8.20
N THR A 79 -7.49 0.10 -9.21
CA THR A 79 -7.87 1.53 -9.19
C THR A 79 -9.38 1.72 -9.07
N ALA A 80 -10.18 0.82 -9.64
CA ALA A 80 -11.63 0.92 -9.53
C ALA A 80 -12.09 0.53 -8.12
N TRP A 81 -11.49 -0.50 -7.51
CA TRP A 81 -11.73 -0.87 -6.11
C TRP A 81 -11.48 0.31 -5.15
N ASP A 82 -10.38 1.03 -5.34
CA ASP A 82 -10.00 2.16 -4.47
C ASP A 82 -10.94 3.37 -4.57
N LEU A 83 -11.72 3.46 -5.65
CA LEU A 83 -12.66 4.55 -5.91
C LEU A 83 -14.10 4.23 -5.53
N LEU A 84 -14.38 3.00 -5.09
CA LEU A 84 -15.73 2.57 -4.73
C LEU A 84 -16.27 3.31 -3.51
N ARG A 85 -17.56 3.60 -3.55
CA ARG A 85 -18.34 4.06 -2.39
C ARG A 85 -19.26 2.95 -1.91
N GLU A 86 -19.77 3.12 -0.69
CA GLU A 86 -20.74 2.18 -0.12
C GLU A 86 -21.97 1.99 -1.01
N GLU A 87 -22.47 3.06 -1.64
CA GLU A 87 -23.58 3.01 -2.59
C GLU A 87 -23.31 2.12 -3.83
N ASP A 88 -22.04 1.94 -4.20
CA ASP A 88 -21.65 1.13 -5.35
C ASP A 88 -21.65 -0.37 -5.00
N TRP A 89 -21.09 -0.74 -3.84
CA TRP A 89 -20.90 -2.14 -3.46
C TRP A 89 -21.98 -2.70 -2.54
N ALA A 90 -22.75 -1.89 -1.81
CA ALA A 90 -23.79 -2.40 -0.91
C ALA A 90 -24.82 -3.33 -1.59
N PRO A 91 -25.21 -3.11 -2.88
CA PRO A 91 -26.08 -4.04 -3.60
C PRO A 91 -25.45 -5.40 -3.91
N TRP A 92 -24.12 -5.49 -4.03
CA TRP A 92 -23.38 -6.68 -4.43
C TRP A 92 -23.54 -7.85 -3.46
N VAL A 93 -23.63 -7.52 -2.16
CA VAL A 93 -23.90 -8.47 -1.08
C VAL A 93 -25.27 -9.15 -1.24
N ARG A 94 -26.23 -8.47 -1.90
CA ARG A 94 -27.57 -8.98 -2.18
C ARG A 94 -27.71 -9.58 -3.58
N GLY A 95 -26.60 -9.78 -4.29
CA GLY A 95 -26.65 -10.31 -5.65
C GLY A 95 -27.00 -9.27 -6.71
N GLU A 96 -26.98 -7.98 -6.39
CA GLU A 96 -27.46 -6.94 -7.29
C GLU A 96 -26.29 -6.10 -7.83
N LEU A 97 -26.25 -5.90 -9.15
CA LEU A 97 -25.26 -5.05 -9.84
C LEU A 97 -25.98 -4.07 -10.75
N ILE A 98 -25.32 -2.96 -11.09
CA ILE A 98 -25.81 -2.00 -12.08
C ILE A 98 -24.87 -1.99 -13.28
N GLU A 99 -25.41 -2.35 -14.44
CA GLU A 99 -24.71 -2.27 -15.71
C GLU A 99 -25.12 -1.00 -16.45
N ARG A 100 -24.12 -0.24 -16.92
CA ARG A 100 -24.33 1.01 -17.64
C ARG A 100 -23.81 0.88 -19.06
N ARG A 101 -24.63 1.30 -20.03
CA ARG A 101 -24.38 1.25 -21.48
C ARG A 101 -23.85 -0.12 -21.91
N ALA A 102 -24.49 -1.16 -21.38
CA ALA A 102 -24.06 -2.54 -21.57
C ALA A 102 -24.80 -3.25 -22.71
N ALA A 103 -25.79 -2.61 -23.33
CA ALA A 103 -26.58 -3.19 -24.41
C ALA A 103 -25.68 -3.77 -25.53
N GLY A 104 -25.88 -5.05 -25.84
CA GLY A 104 -25.11 -5.78 -26.85
C GLY A 104 -23.71 -6.23 -26.42
N LEU A 105 -23.29 -5.90 -25.20
CA LEU A 105 -21.96 -6.23 -24.68
C LEU A 105 -21.97 -7.51 -23.85
N GLU A 106 -20.82 -8.17 -23.82
CA GLU A 106 -20.53 -9.21 -22.84
C GLU A 106 -20.06 -8.57 -21.53
N ARG A 107 -20.49 -9.18 -20.43
CA ARG A 107 -20.19 -8.76 -19.07
C ARG A 107 -19.79 -9.96 -18.24
N THR A 108 -18.97 -9.69 -17.23
CA THR A 108 -18.50 -10.72 -16.31
C THR A 108 -18.87 -10.32 -14.89
N VAL A 109 -19.54 -11.24 -14.21
CA VAL A 109 -19.76 -11.19 -12.77
C VAL A 109 -18.82 -12.18 -12.10
N VAL A 110 -18.21 -11.79 -10.99
CA VAL A 110 -17.36 -12.65 -10.18
C VAL A 110 -18.16 -13.11 -8.98
N PHE A 111 -18.35 -14.41 -8.83
CA PHE A 111 -19.07 -15.04 -7.73
C PHE A 111 -18.09 -15.63 -6.73
N ASN A 112 -18.22 -15.23 -5.45
CA ASN A 112 -17.52 -15.88 -4.34
C ASN A 112 -18.43 -16.97 -3.74
N PRO A 113 -18.14 -18.27 -3.97
CA PRO A 113 -18.97 -19.35 -3.46
C PRO A 113 -18.77 -19.60 -1.96
N TYR A 114 -17.69 -19.10 -1.35
CA TYR A 114 -17.36 -19.39 0.04
C TYR A 114 -18.14 -18.52 1.04
N PRO A 115 -18.60 -19.07 2.18
CA PRO A 115 -18.71 -20.51 2.47
C PRO A 115 -20.03 -21.12 1.98
N ALA A 116 -21.01 -20.28 1.62
CA ALA A 116 -22.42 -20.70 1.52
C ALA A 116 -22.70 -21.70 0.38
N ALA A 117 -22.05 -21.53 -0.77
CA ALA A 117 -22.21 -22.37 -1.95
C ALA A 117 -21.05 -23.37 -2.15
N GLN A 118 -20.13 -23.44 -1.18
CA GLN A 118 -18.96 -24.33 -1.22
C GLN A 118 -18.97 -25.26 0.00
N LEU A 119 -19.58 -26.44 -0.17
CA LEU A 119 -19.64 -27.46 0.88
C LEU A 119 -18.45 -28.42 0.74
N GLU A 120 -17.70 -28.60 1.81
CA GLU A 120 -16.52 -29.50 1.84
C GLU A 120 -15.53 -29.23 0.70
N GLY A 121 -15.37 -27.95 0.32
CA GLY A 121 -14.48 -27.54 -0.77
C GLY A 121 -15.05 -27.72 -2.18
N LYS A 122 -16.29 -28.16 -2.35
CA LYS A 122 -16.90 -28.36 -3.67
C LYS A 122 -18.05 -27.39 -3.92
N VAL A 123 -18.13 -26.90 -5.15
CA VAL A 123 -19.26 -26.12 -5.65
C VAL A 123 -20.03 -27.01 -6.61
N ASP A 124 -21.31 -27.19 -6.32
CA ASP A 124 -22.30 -27.86 -7.17
C ASP A 124 -23.62 -27.09 -7.00
N ALA A 125 -23.84 -26.13 -7.89
CA ALA A 125 -24.92 -25.16 -7.75
C ALA A 125 -25.47 -24.68 -9.09
N ASP A 126 -26.77 -24.45 -9.14
CA ASP A 126 -27.41 -23.73 -10.24
C ASP A 126 -27.31 -22.22 -9.98
N PHE A 127 -26.82 -21.47 -10.96
CA PHE A 127 -26.66 -20.03 -10.88
C PHE A 127 -27.55 -19.33 -11.90
N ARG A 128 -28.25 -18.28 -11.47
CA ARG A 128 -29.20 -17.53 -12.28
C ARG A 128 -28.82 -16.05 -12.31
N ILE A 129 -28.84 -15.49 -13.51
CA ILE A 129 -28.66 -14.06 -13.78
C ILE A 129 -29.96 -13.53 -14.38
N GLN A 130 -30.58 -12.55 -13.74
CA GLN A 130 -31.75 -11.84 -14.26
C GLN A 130 -31.35 -10.41 -14.63
N ILE A 131 -31.58 -10.01 -15.87
CA ILE A 131 -31.38 -8.64 -16.34
C ILE A 131 -32.71 -7.93 -16.25
N LEU A 132 -32.78 -6.91 -15.39
CA LEU A 132 -33.98 -6.18 -15.04
C LEU A 132 -33.88 -4.74 -15.56
N GLY A 133 -34.94 -4.29 -16.23
CA GLY A 133 -35.11 -2.92 -16.69
C GLY A 133 -35.66 -2.01 -15.60
N LYS A 134 -36.32 -0.92 -16.02
CA LYS A 134 -37.04 -0.04 -15.12
C LYS A 134 -38.17 -0.80 -14.42
N ASP A 135 -38.42 -0.46 -13.15
CA ASP A 135 -39.48 -1.05 -12.32
C ASP A 135 -39.34 -2.58 -12.17
N ASP A 136 -38.10 -3.08 -12.17
CA ASP A 136 -37.71 -4.50 -12.06
C ASP A 136 -38.33 -5.43 -13.13
N VAL A 137 -38.72 -4.87 -14.30
CA VAL A 137 -39.22 -5.68 -15.43
C VAL A 137 -38.10 -6.57 -15.98
N GLN A 138 -38.29 -7.89 -15.97
CA GLN A 138 -37.32 -8.83 -16.51
C GLN A 138 -37.20 -8.69 -18.03
N LEU A 139 -35.99 -8.33 -18.49
CA LEU A 139 -35.63 -8.19 -19.90
C LEU A 139 -34.98 -9.47 -20.45
N ALA A 140 -34.19 -10.15 -19.62
CA ALA A 140 -33.57 -11.42 -19.95
C ALA A 140 -33.25 -12.23 -18.69
N GLN A 141 -33.06 -13.54 -18.87
CA GLN A 141 -32.61 -14.44 -17.81
C GLN A 141 -31.65 -15.47 -18.40
N HIS A 142 -30.55 -15.68 -17.70
CA HIS A 142 -29.57 -16.73 -17.96
C HIS A 142 -29.50 -17.67 -16.77
N GLN A 143 -29.28 -18.95 -17.02
CA GLN A 143 -29.04 -19.94 -15.97
C GLN A 143 -27.92 -20.87 -16.41
N ILE A 144 -27.04 -21.22 -15.48
CA ILE A 144 -25.91 -22.10 -15.72
C ILE A 144 -25.66 -22.98 -14.50
N HIS A 145 -25.25 -24.21 -14.74
CA HIS A 145 -24.83 -25.12 -13.68
C HIS A 145 -23.33 -24.95 -13.43
N LEU A 146 -22.95 -24.65 -12.20
CA LEU A 146 -21.59 -24.39 -11.77
C LEU A 146 -21.00 -25.61 -11.07
N GLN A 147 -19.80 -25.99 -11.49
CA GLN A 147 -19.00 -27.03 -10.84
C GLN A 147 -17.58 -26.53 -10.61
N ALA A 148 -17.10 -26.64 -9.37
CA ALA A 148 -15.72 -26.35 -9.02
C ALA A 148 -15.26 -27.29 -7.91
N ASP A 149 -14.01 -27.75 -8.01
CA ASP A 149 -13.34 -28.52 -6.97
C ASP A 149 -12.23 -27.66 -6.37
N ASN A 150 -12.49 -27.17 -5.16
CA ASN A 150 -11.58 -26.38 -4.33
C ASN A 150 -11.20 -27.18 -3.07
N THR A 151 -11.25 -28.51 -3.10
CA THR A 151 -10.88 -29.36 -1.95
C THR A 151 -9.41 -29.24 -1.56
N ASP A 152 -8.57 -28.71 -2.45
CA ASP A 152 -7.16 -28.40 -2.26
C ASP A 152 -6.92 -27.03 -1.60
N VAL A 153 -7.95 -26.17 -1.54
CA VAL A 153 -7.89 -24.84 -0.92
C VAL A 153 -8.06 -24.96 0.60
N VAL A 154 -7.17 -24.30 1.34
CA VAL A 154 -7.22 -24.28 2.80
C VAL A 154 -7.75 -22.95 3.29
N TYR A 155 -8.78 -22.98 4.15
CA TYR A 155 -9.31 -21.81 4.84
C TYR A 155 -8.87 -21.85 6.30
N VAL A 156 -8.24 -20.76 6.75
CA VAL A 156 -7.93 -20.50 8.16
C VAL A 156 -9.01 -19.59 8.70
N ASP A 157 -10.07 -20.19 9.23
CA ASP A 157 -11.19 -19.54 9.90
C ASP A 157 -11.49 -20.16 11.28
N ASP A 158 -11.06 -21.40 11.54
CA ASP A 158 -10.96 -21.96 12.89
C ASP A 158 -9.64 -21.60 13.57
N TRP A 159 -9.72 -20.76 14.59
CA TRP A 159 -8.58 -20.29 15.38
C TRP A 159 -8.20 -21.21 16.55
N SER A 160 -8.80 -22.40 16.67
CA SER A 160 -8.50 -23.37 17.73
C SER A 160 -7.05 -23.91 17.72
N ARG A 161 -6.39 -23.85 16.55
CA ARG A 161 -5.00 -24.30 16.32
C ARG A 161 -3.94 -23.27 16.71
N VAL A 162 -4.33 -22.04 17.06
CA VAL A 162 -3.39 -21.01 17.52
C VAL A 162 -2.61 -21.52 18.74
N MET A 163 -1.30 -21.26 18.77
CA MET A 163 -0.43 -21.69 19.87
C MET A 163 -0.76 -20.98 21.19
N GLN A 164 -1.05 -19.67 21.13
CA GLN A 164 -1.41 -18.84 22.28
C GLN A 164 -2.90 -18.95 22.65
N LYS A 165 -3.40 -20.16 22.93
CA LYS A 165 -4.84 -20.39 23.19
C LYS A 165 -5.42 -19.49 24.28
N GLN A 166 -4.63 -19.20 25.31
CA GLN A 166 -5.00 -18.32 26.43
C GLN A 166 -5.18 -16.85 26.03
N ALA A 167 -4.70 -16.44 24.86
CA ALA A 167 -4.88 -15.10 24.32
C ALA A 167 -6.22 -14.91 23.62
N ILE A 168 -7.00 -15.98 23.43
CA ILE A 168 -8.29 -15.95 22.75
C ILE A 168 -9.40 -16.16 23.79
N ALA A 169 -10.45 -15.36 23.71
CA ALA A 169 -11.65 -15.47 24.54
C ALA A 169 -12.90 -15.48 23.66
N THR A 170 -13.95 -16.18 24.09
CA THR A 170 -15.27 -16.15 23.43
C THR A 170 -16.14 -14.99 23.90
N GLU A 171 -15.69 -14.26 24.92
CA GLU A 171 -16.34 -13.07 25.47
C GLU A 171 -15.34 -11.92 25.49
N SER A 172 -15.84 -10.70 25.38
CA SER A 172 -15.02 -9.49 25.35
C SER A 172 -14.23 -9.35 26.66
N LYS A 173 -12.90 -9.49 26.58
CA LYS A 173 -11.98 -9.36 27.71
C LYS A 173 -10.77 -8.50 27.33
N PRO A 174 -10.38 -7.51 28.16
CA PRO A 174 -9.19 -6.70 27.90
C PRO A 174 -7.94 -7.55 27.69
N GLY A 175 -7.12 -7.18 26.69
CA GLY A 175 -5.86 -7.87 26.36
C GLY A 175 -6.03 -9.25 25.72
N HIS A 176 -7.23 -9.62 25.30
CA HIS A 176 -7.50 -10.90 24.62
C HIS A 176 -8.14 -10.62 23.26
N TRP A 177 -7.83 -11.47 22.29
CA TRP A 177 -8.57 -11.54 21.03
C TRP A 177 -9.95 -12.14 21.31
N LEU A 178 -10.98 -11.51 20.77
CA LEU A 178 -12.34 -12.01 20.81
C LEU A 178 -12.56 -12.95 19.62
N LEU A 179 -12.98 -14.17 19.90
CA LEU A 179 -13.44 -15.12 18.90
C LEU A 179 -14.96 -15.07 18.82
N GLU A 180 -15.48 -14.44 17.77
CA GLU A 180 -16.91 -14.39 17.54
C GLU A 180 -17.36 -15.55 16.67
N LYS A 181 -18.49 -16.15 17.02
CA LYS A 181 -19.10 -17.27 16.29
C LYS A 181 -20.56 -16.96 16.03
N GLY A 182 -21.06 -17.37 14.86
CA GLY A 182 -22.49 -17.36 14.57
C GLY A 182 -23.11 -15.97 14.44
N SER A 183 -22.32 -14.97 14.02
CA SER A 183 -22.84 -13.65 13.63
C SER A 183 -23.98 -13.81 12.61
N ALA A 184 -25.04 -13.01 12.77
CA ALA A 184 -26.24 -13.13 11.94
C ALA A 184 -25.90 -13.04 10.44
N VAL A 185 -26.51 -13.95 9.66
CA VAL A 185 -26.30 -14.17 8.22
C VAL A 185 -26.50 -12.90 7.37
N ASP A 186 -27.25 -11.94 7.90
CA ASP A 186 -27.69 -10.71 7.21
C ASP A 186 -27.03 -9.43 7.73
N SER A 187 -25.96 -9.53 8.51
CA SER A 187 -25.19 -8.36 8.97
C SER A 187 -23.94 -8.17 8.11
N PRO A 188 -23.97 -7.35 7.03
CA PRO A 188 -22.75 -6.76 6.49
C PRO A 188 -21.97 -6.09 7.64
N PRO A 189 -20.63 -6.10 7.61
CA PRO A 189 -19.74 -6.57 6.55
C PRO A 189 -19.19 -8.01 6.74
N PHE A 190 -19.88 -8.94 7.41
CA PHE A 190 -19.19 -10.15 7.92
C PHE A 190 -19.33 -11.39 7.02
N ALA A 191 -18.32 -12.27 7.02
CA ALA A 191 -18.42 -13.58 6.37
C ALA A 191 -19.59 -14.40 6.97
N LYS A 192 -20.49 -14.90 6.12
CA LYS A 192 -21.68 -15.66 6.55
C LYS A 192 -21.29 -16.89 7.36
N GLY A 193 -21.82 -17.03 8.57
CA GLY A 193 -21.64 -18.23 9.40
C GLY A 193 -20.20 -18.51 9.87
N GLY A 194 -19.27 -17.59 9.62
CA GLY A 194 -17.85 -17.75 9.93
C GLY A 194 -17.50 -17.50 11.40
N THR A 195 -16.28 -17.90 11.75
CA THR A 195 -15.65 -17.54 13.02
C THR A 195 -14.75 -16.33 12.76
N ARG A 196 -14.95 -15.23 13.49
CA ARG A 196 -14.17 -13.99 13.35
C ARG A 196 -13.19 -13.84 14.50
N LEU A 197 -11.95 -13.52 14.18
CA LEU A 197 -10.97 -13.08 15.15
C LEU A 197 -10.99 -11.54 15.23
N TYR A 198 -11.38 -11.00 16.37
CA TYR A 198 -11.54 -9.57 16.58
C TYR A 198 -10.64 -9.05 17.70
N GLY A 199 -9.99 -7.92 17.46
CA GLY A 199 -9.22 -7.18 18.43
C GLY A 199 -9.89 -5.86 18.76
N LEU A 200 -10.35 -5.70 20.00
CA LEU A 200 -10.84 -4.41 20.49
C LEU A 200 -9.68 -3.39 20.54
N GLY A 201 -9.92 -2.20 20.00
CA GLY A 201 -8.97 -1.09 20.14
C GLY A 201 -8.79 -0.64 21.59
N GLY A 202 -7.72 0.11 21.85
CA GLY A 202 -7.42 0.73 23.15
C GLY A 202 -6.59 -0.12 24.11
N THR A 203 -6.62 -1.46 24.00
CA THR A 203 -5.73 -2.36 24.77
C THR A 203 -4.83 -3.12 23.82
N ASP A 204 -3.54 -3.24 24.14
CA ASP A 204 -2.59 -4.06 23.39
C ASP A 204 -2.99 -5.54 23.44
N LEU A 205 -2.91 -6.20 22.28
CA LEU A 205 -3.16 -7.63 22.15
C LEU A 205 -1.86 -8.41 21.93
N PRO A 206 -1.72 -9.61 22.52
CA PRO A 206 -0.61 -10.49 22.23
C PRO A 206 -0.63 -10.94 20.76
N GLN A 207 0.54 -11.16 20.17
CA GLN A 207 0.66 -11.79 18.86
C GLN A 207 0.11 -13.22 18.91
N LEU A 208 -0.58 -13.64 17.84
CA LEU A 208 -0.97 -15.03 17.63
C LEU A 208 -0.07 -15.70 16.58
N THR A 209 0.16 -17.00 16.77
CA THR A 209 0.89 -17.87 15.86
C THR A 209 0.02 -19.06 15.51
N TYR A 210 -0.28 -19.21 14.22
CA TYR A 210 -1.06 -20.31 13.67
C TYR A 210 -0.15 -21.22 12.84
N PRO A 211 0.05 -22.49 13.23
CA PRO A 211 0.81 -23.44 12.42
C PRO A 211 0.03 -23.83 11.18
N LEU A 212 0.60 -23.57 9.99
CA LEU A 212 -0.08 -23.87 8.72
C LEU A 212 -0.06 -25.36 8.42
N ASP A 213 1.06 -26.03 8.68
CA ASP A 213 1.30 -27.46 8.37
C ASP A 213 1.08 -27.79 6.87
N LEU A 214 1.46 -26.85 5.99
CA LEU A 214 1.35 -26.98 4.54
C LEU A 214 2.71 -27.25 3.89
N LYS A 215 2.69 -27.65 2.61
CA LYS A 215 3.87 -27.89 1.79
C LYS A 215 3.66 -27.34 0.39
N GLY A 216 4.68 -26.65 -0.13
CA GLY A 216 4.67 -26.09 -1.47
C GLY A 216 4.15 -24.66 -1.51
N SER A 217 4.02 -24.14 -2.72
CA SER A 217 3.68 -22.73 -2.97
C SER A 217 2.17 -22.49 -2.96
N TYR A 218 1.76 -21.40 -2.33
CA TYR A 218 0.36 -20.98 -2.25
C TYR A 218 0.22 -19.48 -2.52
N ALA A 219 -0.89 -19.09 -3.14
CA ALA A 219 -1.39 -17.73 -3.06
C ALA A 219 -2.18 -17.55 -1.75
N VAL A 220 -1.90 -16.46 -1.05
CA VAL A 220 -2.47 -16.14 0.26
C VAL A 220 -3.43 -14.97 0.09
N PHE A 221 -4.72 -15.28 0.22
CA PHE A 221 -5.80 -14.30 0.21
C PHE A 221 -6.26 -14.03 1.63
N VAL A 222 -6.55 -12.77 1.94
CA VAL A 222 -6.96 -12.34 3.26
C VAL A 222 -8.31 -11.67 3.17
N TYR A 223 -9.23 -12.06 4.05
CA TYR A 223 -10.45 -11.34 4.29
C TYR A 223 -10.45 -10.75 5.70
N ALA A 224 -10.25 -9.44 5.78
CA ALA A 224 -10.08 -8.71 7.03
C ALA A 224 -10.73 -7.32 6.95
N PHE A 225 -11.52 -6.97 7.97
CA PHE A 225 -12.09 -5.63 8.12
C PHE A 225 -11.33 -4.84 9.21
N GLY A 226 -11.05 -3.55 9.00
CA GLY A 226 -10.36 -2.72 10.00
C GLY A 226 -8.84 -2.88 10.08
N ARG A 227 -8.22 -3.53 9.08
CA ARG A 227 -6.77 -3.77 8.92
C ARG A 227 -6.13 -4.58 10.05
N VAL A 228 -5.51 -5.70 9.69
CA VAL A 228 -4.74 -6.59 10.57
C VAL A 228 -3.28 -6.62 10.13
N LYS A 229 -2.35 -6.79 11.08
CA LYS A 229 -0.94 -6.99 10.74
C LYS A 229 -0.67 -8.49 10.57
N LEU A 230 -0.23 -8.90 9.38
CA LEU A 230 0.06 -10.29 9.04
C LEU A 230 1.51 -10.46 8.59
N ARG A 231 2.08 -11.61 8.91
CA ARG A 231 3.34 -12.09 8.33
C ARG A 231 3.44 -13.61 8.39
N LEU A 232 4.28 -14.18 7.54
CA LEU A 232 4.73 -15.56 7.65
C LEU A 232 5.97 -15.64 8.55
N SER A 233 6.37 -16.86 8.90
CA SER A 233 7.55 -17.08 9.71
C SER A 233 8.82 -16.88 8.88
N GLY A 234 9.68 -15.97 9.33
CA GLY A 234 10.90 -15.59 8.58
C GLY A 234 10.74 -14.31 7.78
N ASP A 235 9.51 -13.83 7.55
CA ASP A 235 9.30 -12.47 7.04
C ASP A 235 9.89 -11.44 8.02
N GLU A 236 10.57 -10.45 7.46
CA GLU A 236 11.20 -9.36 8.23
C GLU A 236 10.21 -8.29 8.66
N ARG A 237 9.05 -8.21 8.02
CA ARG A 237 8.02 -7.21 8.30
C ARG A 237 6.63 -7.80 8.47
N SER A 238 5.72 -7.00 9.02
CA SER A 238 4.29 -7.31 9.03
C SER A 238 3.54 -6.35 8.12
N ASP A 239 2.78 -6.88 7.19
CA ASP A 239 1.96 -6.08 6.29
C ASP A 239 0.61 -5.75 6.93
N LYS A 240 0.12 -4.54 6.69
CA LYS A 240 -1.20 -4.08 7.15
C LYS A 240 -2.23 -4.42 6.07
N ILE A 241 -2.94 -5.54 6.24
CA ILE A 241 -3.89 -6.06 5.26
C ILE A 241 -5.32 -5.83 5.74
N GLY A 242 -6.20 -5.39 4.85
CA GLY A 242 -7.62 -5.28 5.16
C GLY A 242 -8.36 -4.31 4.26
N THR A 243 -9.59 -4.70 3.95
CA THR A 243 -10.49 -4.02 3.03
C THR A 243 -11.55 -3.21 3.79
N SER A 244 -12.01 -2.12 3.18
CA SER A 244 -13.23 -1.41 3.60
C SER A 244 -14.49 -1.94 2.90
N VAL A 245 -14.31 -2.81 1.90
CA VAL A 245 -15.38 -3.42 1.12
C VAL A 245 -15.64 -4.84 1.62
N PRO A 246 -16.88 -5.17 2.02
CA PRO A 246 -17.22 -6.52 2.46
C PRO A 246 -17.02 -7.55 1.34
N PHE A 247 -16.63 -8.77 1.73
CA PHE A 247 -16.38 -9.94 0.89
C PHE A 247 -15.27 -9.80 -0.16
N ARG A 248 -14.49 -8.71 -0.12
CA ARG A 248 -13.28 -8.58 -0.94
C ARG A 248 -12.14 -9.38 -0.33
N GLU A 249 -11.80 -10.50 -0.95
CA GLU A 249 -10.54 -11.20 -0.71
C GLU A 249 -9.40 -10.37 -1.32
N GLU A 250 -8.42 -9.97 -0.51
CA GLU A 250 -7.21 -9.30 -0.98
C GLU A 250 -6.09 -10.33 -1.17
N LEU A 251 -5.53 -10.43 -2.37
CA LEU A 251 -4.28 -11.17 -2.58
C LEU A 251 -3.18 -10.45 -1.81
N TRP A 252 -2.70 -11.05 -0.73
CA TRP A 252 -1.62 -10.49 0.07
C TRP A 252 -0.27 -10.80 -0.56
N LYS A 253 0.01 -12.07 -0.84
CA LYS A 253 1.24 -12.53 -1.50
C LYS A 253 1.12 -13.98 -1.97
N TRP A 254 2.10 -14.46 -2.73
CA TRP A 254 2.34 -15.88 -2.95
C TRP A 254 3.70 -16.28 -2.36
N ALA A 255 3.79 -17.46 -1.75
CA ALA A 255 5.01 -17.95 -1.10
C ALA A 255 5.01 -19.46 -0.95
N ASP A 256 6.20 -20.06 -0.76
CA ASP A 256 6.31 -21.42 -0.24
C ASP A 256 5.91 -21.45 1.25
N LEU A 257 4.92 -22.29 1.57
CA LEU A 257 4.38 -22.43 2.92
C LEU A 257 4.96 -23.64 3.67
N ASP A 258 5.98 -24.34 3.15
CA ASP A 258 6.68 -25.38 3.89
C ASP A 258 7.29 -24.80 5.18
N ARG A 259 6.94 -25.42 6.32
CA ARG A 259 7.39 -25.02 7.67
C ARG A 259 7.08 -23.57 8.05
N GLN A 260 6.01 -23.02 7.47
CA GLN A 260 5.56 -21.67 7.78
C GLN A 260 4.48 -21.65 8.86
N HIS A 261 4.50 -20.60 9.69
CA HIS A 261 3.36 -20.20 10.51
C HIS A 261 2.80 -18.88 10.02
N LEU A 262 1.48 -18.73 10.09
CA LEU A 262 0.82 -17.43 9.97
C LEU A 262 0.91 -16.71 11.32
N ILE A 263 1.40 -15.47 11.29
CA ILE A 263 1.54 -14.60 12.45
C ILE A 263 0.52 -13.48 12.34
N VAL A 264 -0.32 -13.33 13.37
CA VAL A 264 -1.38 -12.33 13.42
C VAL A 264 -1.08 -11.34 14.54
N ARG A 265 -1.10 -10.04 14.21
CA ARG A 265 -0.85 -8.93 15.14
C ARG A 265 -1.95 -7.87 15.00
N GLN A 266 -2.23 -7.20 16.11
CA GLN A 266 -3.13 -6.05 16.13
C GLN A 266 -2.53 -4.89 15.33
N ASN A 267 -3.39 -4.12 14.67
CA ASN A 267 -2.97 -2.88 14.03
C ASN A 267 -2.79 -1.75 15.07
N TYR A 268 -2.08 -0.70 14.68
CA TYR A 268 -1.85 0.48 15.52
C TYR A 268 -2.23 1.75 14.75
N ALA A 269 -2.68 2.75 15.49
CA ALA A 269 -2.97 4.08 15.00
C ALA A 269 -2.28 5.12 15.90
N PHE A 270 -2.41 6.41 15.54
CA PHE A 270 -1.85 7.49 16.36
C PHE A 270 -2.48 7.60 17.76
N THR A 271 -3.67 7.01 17.95
CA THR A 271 -4.37 6.91 19.24
C THR A 271 -3.99 5.68 20.06
N GLY A 272 -3.07 4.83 19.59
CA GLY A 272 -2.70 3.59 20.25
C GLY A 272 -3.19 2.33 19.50
N PRO A 273 -3.40 1.22 20.23
CA PRO A 273 -3.90 -0.03 19.65
C PRO A 273 -5.23 0.19 18.92
N ALA A 274 -5.30 -0.19 17.65
CA ALA A 274 -6.49 0.01 16.83
C ALA A 274 -7.40 -1.22 16.88
N ALA A 275 -8.69 -0.99 16.59
CA ALA A 275 -9.60 -2.10 16.33
C ALA A 275 -9.15 -2.85 15.06
N THR A 276 -9.20 -4.16 15.09
CA THR A 276 -8.73 -5.03 14.02
C THR A 276 -9.64 -6.24 13.92
N SER A 277 -9.90 -6.72 12.70
CA SER A 277 -10.60 -7.99 12.52
C SER A 277 -9.99 -8.81 11.39
N LEU A 278 -10.09 -10.13 11.52
CA LEU A 278 -9.70 -11.10 10.52
C LEU A 278 -10.78 -12.18 10.50
N ASP A 279 -11.46 -12.31 9.37
CA ASP A 279 -12.52 -13.28 9.17
C ASP A 279 -11.91 -14.61 8.76
N TYR A 280 -11.11 -14.61 7.68
CA TYR A 280 -10.36 -15.80 7.27
C TYR A 280 -9.12 -15.47 6.44
N VAL A 281 -8.22 -16.45 6.35
CA VAL A 281 -7.13 -16.48 5.36
C VAL A 281 -7.37 -17.69 4.44
N LYS A 282 -7.37 -17.46 3.13
CA LYS A 282 -7.58 -18.48 2.10
C LYS A 282 -6.26 -18.75 1.40
N LEU A 283 -5.89 -20.04 1.32
CA LEU A 283 -4.61 -20.51 0.82
C LEU A 283 -4.88 -21.39 -0.40
N VAL A 284 -4.56 -20.86 -1.59
CA VAL A 284 -4.77 -21.55 -2.86
C VAL A 284 -3.44 -22.14 -3.33
N PRO A 285 -3.30 -23.47 -3.49
CA PRO A 285 -2.06 -24.06 -3.96
C PRO A 285 -1.75 -23.61 -5.39
N LEU A 286 -0.47 -23.34 -5.66
CA LEU A 286 -0.01 -22.86 -6.96
C LEU A 286 0.81 -23.92 -7.69
N THR A 287 0.61 -23.98 -9.00
CA THR A 287 1.49 -24.76 -9.88
C THR A 287 2.70 -23.91 -10.30
N PRO A 288 3.82 -24.55 -10.70
CA PRO A 288 4.99 -23.82 -11.20
C PRO A 288 4.67 -22.87 -12.36
N GLU A 289 3.69 -23.21 -13.20
CA GLU A 289 3.27 -22.40 -14.35
C GLU A 289 2.61 -21.10 -13.89
N ILE A 290 1.72 -21.16 -12.87
CA ILE A 290 1.06 -19.96 -12.32
C ILE A 290 2.10 -19.08 -11.62
N ILE A 291 3.05 -19.67 -10.88
CA ILE A 291 4.14 -18.91 -10.25
C ILE A 291 4.95 -18.19 -11.33
N ALA A 292 5.34 -18.89 -12.39
CA ALA A 292 6.09 -18.28 -13.48
C ALA A 292 5.32 -17.12 -14.15
N GLU A 293 3.99 -17.22 -14.26
CA GLU A 293 3.14 -16.14 -14.77
C GLU A 293 3.10 -14.93 -13.83
N LEU A 294 2.96 -15.17 -12.52
CA LEU A 294 2.99 -14.12 -11.49
C LEU A 294 4.34 -13.39 -11.50
N GLU A 295 5.45 -14.15 -11.48
CA GLU A 295 6.80 -13.60 -11.49
C GLU A 295 7.11 -12.85 -12.79
N ALA A 296 6.63 -13.33 -13.94
CA ALA A 296 6.84 -12.68 -15.23
C ALA A 296 6.18 -11.30 -15.35
N SER A 297 5.25 -10.96 -14.45
CA SER A 297 4.68 -9.61 -14.37
C SER A 297 5.67 -8.57 -13.81
N PHE A 298 6.70 -9.02 -13.09
CA PHE A 298 7.80 -8.20 -12.60
C PHE A 298 8.95 -8.26 -13.60
N GLY A 299 9.23 -7.13 -14.24
CA GLY A 299 10.36 -7.00 -15.16
C GLY A 299 11.67 -6.78 -14.41
N GLU A 300 12.79 -6.87 -15.13
CA GLU A 300 14.09 -6.48 -14.60
C GLU A 300 14.16 -4.95 -14.43
N PRO A 301 14.51 -4.44 -13.23
CA PRO A 301 14.66 -3.01 -13.01
C PRO A 301 15.68 -2.38 -13.97
N ASP A 302 15.24 -1.43 -14.81
CA ASP A 302 16.09 -0.73 -15.79
C ASP A 302 16.23 0.78 -15.50
N LYS A 303 15.77 1.22 -14.32
CA LYS A 303 15.81 2.60 -13.84
C LYS A 303 16.21 2.66 -12.37
N ILE A 304 16.74 3.81 -11.96
CA ILE A 304 16.93 4.14 -10.55
C ILE A 304 15.58 4.60 -10.00
N VAL A 305 15.10 3.94 -8.95
CA VAL A 305 13.93 4.38 -8.19
C VAL A 305 14.43 4.99 -6.88
N ALA A 306 14.10 6.26 -6.66
CA ALA A 306 14.32 6.93 -5.38
C ALA A 306 12.97 7.08 -4.67
N ALA A 307 12.81 6.42 -3.53
CA ALA A 307 11.59 6.44 -2.75
C ALA A 307 11.79 7.21 -1.44
N TYR A 308 10.78 7.97 -1.07
CA TYR A 308 10.82 8.90 0.04
C TYR A 308 10.43 8.20 1.35
N TRP A 309 11.38 8.10 2.27
CA TRP A 309 11.20 7.48 3.58
C TRP A 309 11.13 8.58 4.65
N GLU A 310 9.97 8.76 5.27
CA GLU A 310 9.74 9.75 6.32
C GLU A 310 9.45 9.04 7.65
N PRO A 311 10.49 8.56 8.39
CA PRO A 311 10.31 7.72 9.57
C PRO A 311 9.31 8.30 10.58
N TYR A 312 9.32 9.62 10.78
CA TYR A 312 8.39 10.26 11.71
C TYR A 312 6.91 10.03 11.32
N SER A 313 6.58 10.03 10.02
CA SER A 313 5.21 9.86 9.53
C SER A 313 4.69 8.45 9.78
N TYR A 314 5.56 7.45 9.61
CA TYR A 314 5.24 6.07 9.97
C TYR A 314 5.13 5.89 11.47
N ALA A 315 6.08 6.43 12.24
CA ALA A 315 6.06 6.38 13.70
C ALA A 315 4.79 7.05 14.27
N PHE A 316 4.28 8.12 13.64
CA PHE A 316 3.06 8.80 14.08
C PHE A 316 1.88 7.82 14.25
N SER A 317 1.79 6.80 13.41
CA SER A 317 0.70 5.82 13.38
C SER A 317 1.15 4.39 13.70
N ASP A 318 2.27 4.21 14.40
CA ASP A 318 2.78 2.88 14.76
C ASP A 318 3.31 2.79 16.18
N ASN A 319 3.48 1.56 16.67
CA ASN A 319 4.01 1.28 18.00
C ASN A 319 5.52 1.03 17.93
N VAL A 320 6.33 2.08 18.02
CA VAL A 320 7.78 1.93 18.02
C VAL A 320 8.25 1.41 19.39
N GLN A 321 8.80 0.20 19.38
CA GLN A 321 9.23 -0.52 20.59
C GLN A 321 10.73 -0.82 20.60
N ASN A 322 11.37 -0.88 19.43
CA ASN A 322 12.79 -1.18 19.29
C ASN A 322 13.29 -0.77 17.90
N VAL A 323 14.60 -0.91 17.71
CA VAL A 323 15.31 -0.51 16.49
C VAL A 323 14.90 -1.28 15.23
N PHE A 324 14.47 -2.55 15.34
CA PHE A 324 14.06 -3.37 14.18
C PHE A 324 12.84 -2.81 13.46
N TRP A 325 12.08 -1.90 14.09
CA TRP A 325 11.02 -1.15 13.43
C TRP A 325 11.49 -0.50 12.11
N HIS A 326 12.71 0.06 12.06
CA HIS A 326 13.26 0.62 10.82
C HIS A 326 13.46 -0.46 9.75
N ARG A 327 13.93 -1.65 10.14
CA ARG A 327 14.13 -2.78 9.22
C ARG A 327 12.81 -3.25 8.63
N GLU A 328 11.74 -3.36 9.43
CA GLU A 328 10.41 -3.76 8.96
C GLU A 328 9.94 -2.87 7.79
N TYR A 329 10.12 -1.55 7.89
CA TYR A 329 9.73 -0.64 6.82
C TYR A 329 10.69 -0.64 5.64
N LEU A 330 12.01 -0.69 5.87
CA LEU A 330 13.01 -0.69 4.80
C LEU A 330 12.94 -1.96 3.95
N ASP A 331 12.52 -3.10 4.51
CA ASP A 331 12.29 -4.32 3.74
C ASP A 331 11.22 -4.11 2.64
N ALA A 332 10.22 -3.26 2.85
CA ALA A 332 9.25 -2.88 1.81
C ALA A 332 9.89 -2.12 0.64
N TYR A 333 10.93 -1.35 0.89
CA TYR A 333 11.68 -0.66 -0.16
C TYR A 333 12.55 -1.65 -0.93
N ARG A 334 13.14 -2.65 -0.25
CA ARG A 334 13.89 -3.74 -0.89
C ARG A 334 12.98 -4.56 -1.82
N GLU A 335 11.80 -4.96 -1.35
CA GLU A 335 10.87 -5.75 -2.18
C GLU A 335 10.30 -4.97 -3.37
N ALA A 336 10.26 -3.63 -3.28
CA ALA A 336 9.84 -2.77 -4.37
C ALA A 336 11.00 -2.36 -5.31
N ASP A 337 12.16 -3.03 -5.22
CA ASP A 337 13.38 -2.74 -5.99
C ASP A 337 13.80 -1.27 -5.96
N VAL A 338 13.63 -0.62 -4.81
CA VAL A 338 14.06 0.77 -4.61
C VAL A 338 15.59 0.83 -4.56
N SER A 339 16.17 1.71 -5.38
CA SER A 339 17.61 1.92 -5.41
C SER A 339 18.07 2.89 -4.30
N ILE A 340 17.32 3.98 -4.10
CA ILE A 340 17.64 5.06 -3.16
C ILE A 340 16.50 5.26 -2.18
N VAL A 341 16.80 5.16 -0.88
CA VAL A 341 15.91 5.52 0.22
C VAL A 341 16.24 6.95 0.67
N ASP A 342 15.40 7.89 0.26
CA ASP A 342 15.52 9.31 0.56
C ASP A 342 14.93 9.59 1.96
N THR A 343 15.79 9.54 2.99
CA THR A 343 15.40 9.47 4.41
C THR A 343 15.24 10.85 5.02
N GLN A 344 14.01 11.29 5.28
CA GLN A 344 13.75 12.61 5.85
C GLN A 344 14.09 12.66 7.35
N LEU A 345 15.05 13.52 7.69
CA LEU A 345 15.56 13.74 9.06
C LEU A 345 14.95 14.98 9.73
N GLY A 346 14.18 15.77 8.97
CA GLY A 346 13.46 16.93 9.46
C GLY A 346 13.35 18.02 8.40
N ARG A 347 13.03 19.23 8.85
CA ARG A 347 13.01 20.45 8.03
C ARG A 347 13.82 21.52 8.73
N PHE A 348 14.51 22.36 7.99
CA PHE A 348 15.31 23.40 8.63
C PHE A 348 14.42 24.45 9.31
N GLY A 349 14.68 24.68 10.61
CA GLY A 349 13.95 25.61 11.47
C GLY A 349 12.89 24.97 12.38
N MET A 350 12.55 23.68 12.19
CA MET A 350 11.76 22.91 13.16
C MET A 350 12.64 22.07 14.07
N LYS A 351 12.02 21.47 15.10
CA LYS A 351 12.61 20.37 15.85
C LYS A 351 12.93 19.19 14.92
N MET A 352 14.13 18.66 15.03
CA MET A 352 14.61 17.57 14.19
C MET A 352 14.04 16.22 14.63
N VAL A 353 13.95 15.29 13.68
CA VAL A 353 13.45 13.92 13.91
C VAL A 353 14.58 12.89 13.84
N PHE A 354 15.80 13.34 14.13
CA PHE A 354 16.99 12.52 14.32
C PHE A 354 17.85 13.14 15.44
N GLU A 355 18.80 12.36 15.94
CA GLU A 355 19.51 12.61 17.19
C GLU A 355 20.66 13.61 17.05
N THR A 356 20.36 14.81 16.51
CA THR A 356 21.29 15.91 16.26
C THR A 356 21.75 16.64 17.53
N ARG A 357 22.96 17.20 17.49
CA ARG A 357 23.50 18.12 18.50
C ARG A 357 23.42 19.60 18.08
N GLN A 358 23.04 19.87 16.83
CA GLN A 358 23.03 21.23 16.26
C GLN A 358 21.68 21.94 16.44
N ALA A 359 20.60 21.18 16.67
CA ALA A 359 19.25 21.72 16.83
C ALA A 359 18.47 20.94 17.91
N ASP A 360 17.32 21.46 18.31
CA ASP A 360 16.42 20.77 19.22
C ASP A 360 15.72 19.58 18.55
N GLN A 361 15.50 18.52 19.32
CA GLN A 361 14.92 17.27 18.86
C GLN A 361 13.44 17.15 19.24
N LEU A 362 12.66 16.44 18.42
CA LEU A 362 11.23 16.20 18.65
C LEU A 362 10.98 14.98 19.57
N LEU A 363 11.37 15.10 20.85
CA LEU A 363 11.38 13.97 21.80
C LEU A 363 10.06 13.66 22.51
N TYR A 364 9.03 14.50 22.35
CA TYR A 364 7.78 14.40 23.12
C TYR A 364 6.54 14.38 22.22
N GLN A 365 5.42 14.92 22.71
CA GLN A 365 4.17 15.00 21.98
C GLN A 365 4.38 15.73 20.64
N THR A 366 3.91 15.08 19.57
CA THR A 366 3.90 15.59 18.21
C THR A 366 2.47 15.87 17.80
N ARG A 367 2.24 17.02 17.17
CA ARG A 367 0.97 17.39 16.55
C ARG A 367 1.06 17.14 15.05
N GLY A 368 0.15 16.33 14.53
CA GLY A 368 0.07 16.00 13.10
C GLY A 368 -0.88 16.92 12.33
N ASP A 369 -0.93 16.68 11.02
CA ASP A 369 -1.92 17.26 10.11
C ASP A 369 -3.33 16.68 10.38
N PRO A 370 -4.43 17.35 9.95
CA PRO A 370 -5.77 16.84 10.15
C PRO A 370 -5.97 15.40 9.62
N ILE A 371 -6.60 14.53 10.43
CA ILE A 371 -6.93 13.14 10.06
C ILE A 371 -8.43 12.93 10.29
N GLY A 372 -9.18 12.73 9.21
CA GLY A 372 -10.64 12.59 9.27
C GLY A 372 -11.29 13.80 9.95
N ALA A 373 -12.10 13.55 10.98
CA ALA A 373 -12.74 14.61 11.77
C ALA A 373 -11.80 15.30 12.78
N ILE A 374 -10.60 14.76 13.03
CA ILE A 374 -9.67 15.26 14.03
C ILE A 374 -8.76 16.30 13.40
N LYS A 375 -9.03 17.58 13.71
CA LYS A 375 -8.28 18.70 13.15
C LYS A 375 -6.80 18.72 13.56
N HIS A 376 -6.50 18.28 14.78
CA HIS A 376 -5.18 18.39 15.39
C HIS A 376 -4.82 17.12 16.15
N PRO A 377 -4.55 16.00 15.45
CA PRO A 377 -4.19 14.76 16.10
C PRO A 377 -2.85 14.93 16.83
N THR A 378 -2.72 14.29 17.99
CA THR A 378 -1.49 14.29 18.76
C THR A 378 -1.07 12.89 19.15
N THR A 379 0.22 12.63 19.19
CA THR A 379 0.80 11.36 19.61
C THR A 379 2.16 11.57 20.27
N THR A 380 2.61 10.65 21.11
CA THR A 380 3.99 10.61 21.62
C THR A 380 4.88 9.66 20.82
N ASN A 381 4.35 8.97 19.80
CA ASN A 381 5.06 7.89 19.10
C ASN A 381 6.31 8.37 18.35
N VAL A 382 6.32 9.59 17.82
CA VAL A 382 7.51 10.16 17.16
C VAL A 382 8.63 10.42 18.17
N GLY A 383 8.29 10.92 19.36
CA GLY A 383 9.25 11.04 20.46
C GLY A 383 9.77 9.68 20.91
N ARG A 384 8.87 8.68 21.01
CA ARG A 384 9.24 7.28 21.29
C ARG A 384 10.21 6.74 20.24
N MET A 385 10.02 7.02 18.96
CA MET A 385 10.95 6.60 17.91
C MET A 385 12.38 7.08 18.20
N GLN A 386 12.56 8.35 18.56
CA GLN A 386 13.88 8.90 18.90
C GLN A 386 14.43 8.40 20.25
N GLN A 387 13.55 7.94 21.15
CA GLN A 387 13.97 7.36 22.44
C GLN A 387 14.38 5.89 22.32
N TYR A 388 13.70 5.11 21.47
CA TYR A 388 13.94 3.67 21.28
C TYR A 388 14.92 3.37 20.16
N THR A 389 15.22 4.34 19.29
CA THR A 389 16.04 4.16 18.10
C THR A 389 17.00 5.34 17.92
N ASN A 390 18.01 5.16 17.08
CA ASN A 390 18.79 6.26 16.50
C ASN A 390 18.39 6.35 15.04
N THR A 391 17.59 7.34 14.65
CA THR A 391 16.83 7.36 13.39
C THR A 391 17.74 7.21 12.17
N LEU A 392 18.76 8.06 12.03
CA LEU A 392 19.66 8.00 10.87
C LEU A 392 20.57 6.77 10.94
N GLN A 393 21.17 6.48 12.09
CA GLN A 393 22.10 5.35 12.22
C GLN A 393 21.40 4.00 11.98
N SER A 394 20.16 3.85 12.47
CA SER A 394 19.36 2.64 12.28
C SER A 394 18.97 2.48 10.82
N THR A 395 18.56 3.57 10.17
CA THR A 395 18.25 3.56 8.74
C THR A 395 19.47 3.21 7.90
N LEU A 396 20.65 3.79 8.19
CA LEU A 396 21.90 3.48 7.50
C LEU A 396 22.30 2.02 7.67
N LYS A 397 22.23 1.49 8.90
CA LYS A 397 22.56 0.10 9.20
C LYS A 397 21.67 -0.86 8.41
N PHE A 398 20.36 -0.76 8.56
CA PHE A 398 19.44 -1.70 7.93
C PHE A 398 19.33 -1.49 6.42
N GLY A 399 19.42 -0.25 5.95
CA GLY A 399 19.53 0.05 4.53
C GLY A 399 20.72 -0.67 3.91
N GLY A 400 21.90 -0.56 4.53
CA GLY A 400 23.10 -1.27 4.08
C GLY A 400 22.96 -2.79 4.11
N GLU A 401 22.40 -3.36 5.19
CA GLU A 401 22.13 -4.81 5.30
C GLU A 401 21.15 -5.32 4.24
N LEU A 402 20.22 -4.48 3.77
CA LEU A 402 19.23 -4.79 2.73
C LEU A 402 19.69 -4.43 1.31
N GLY A 403 20.91 -3.90 1.15
CA GLY A 403 21.45 -3.48 -0.16
C GLY A 403 20.90 -2.15 -0.69
N LEU A 404 20.27 -1.34 0.15
CA LEU A 404 19.66 -0.06 -0.20
C LEU A 404 20.67 1.09 -0.04
N THR A 405 20.65 2.06 -0.96
CA THR A 405 21.41 3.31 -0.80
C THR A 405 20.60 4.33 -0.01
N VAL A 406 21.11 4.78 1.13
CA VAL A 406 20.40 5.73 2.01
C VAL A 406 20.92 7.15 1.80
N HIS A 407 20.02 8.08 1.48
CA HIS A 407 20.33 9.50 1.45
C HIS A 407 19.76 10.20 2.70
N ALA A 408 20.57 11.06 3.32
CA ALA A 408 20.11 11.97 4.38
C ALA A 408 19.35 13.14 3.76
N ASN A 409 18.03 13.16 3.94
CA ASN A 409 17.13 14.17 3.40
C ASN A 409 16.74 15.21 4.44
N PHE A 410 16.75 16.48 4.03
CA PHE A 410 16.10 17.55 4.76
C PHE A 410 15.12 18.33 3.87
N GLY A 411 13.93 18.59 4.40
CA GLY A 411 13.07 19.62 3.83
C GLY A 411 13.74 20.98 3.97
N ALA A 412 13.82 21.72 2.87
CA ALA A 412 14.62 22.95 2.79
C ALA A 412 14.25 23.98 3.86
N THR A 413 12.99 24.06 4.28
CA THR A 413 12.62 24.79 5.49
C THR A 413 11.16 24.58 5.86
N ASN A 414 10.84 24.57 7.16
CA ASN A 414 9.57 25.03 7.70
C ASN A 414 9.74 25.16 9.22
N CYS A 415 9.65 26.36 9.76
CA CYS A 415 9.87 26.65 11.17
C CYS A 415 8.62 26.39 12.03
N TYR A 416 7.43 26.23 11.44
CA TYR A 416 6.16 26.18 12.17
C TYR A 416 6.02 27.22 13.30
N PRO A 417 6.15 28.54 13.01
CA PRO A 417 6.20 29.58 14.04
C PRO A 417 5.04 29.52 15.02
N GLY A 418 5.33 29.63 16.32
CA GLY A 418 4.34 29.59 17.39
C GLY A 418 3.78 28.20 17.73
N SER A 419 4.28 27.13 17.08
CA SER A 419 3.86 25.76 17.37
C SER A 419 4.86 25.01 18.25
N PRO A 420 4.46 23.87 18.87
CA PRO A 420 5.39 22.99 19.57
C PRO A 420 6.51 22.40 18.71
N LEU A 421 6.36 22.41 17.38
CA LEU A 421 7.35 21.94 16.40
C LEU A 421 8.43 22.97 16.10
N GLN A 422 8.23 24.24 16.48
CA GLN A 422 9.21 25.28 16.19
C GLN A 422 10.54 25.01 16.90
N GLY A 423 11.62 25.01 16.11
CA GLY A 423 12.97 24.81 16.62
C GLY A 423 13.53 26.05 17.30
N ASP A 424 14.40 25.87 18.28
CA ASP A 424 14.96 26.96 19.10
C ASP A 424 15.78 27.95 18.27
N PHE A 425 16.51 27.48 17.27
CA PHE A 425 17.23 28.34 16.32
C PHE A 425 16.29 29.39 15.67
N SER A 426 15.12 28.95 15.21
CA SER A 426 14.15 29.86 14.58
C SER A 426 13.40 30.75 15.59
N LYS A 427 13.34 30.36 16.88
CA LYS A 427 12.78 31.19 17.95
C LYS A 427 13.74 32.30 18.35
N GLN A 428 15.03 31.98 18.42
CA GLN A 428 16.09 32.90 18.82
C GLN A 428 16.38 33.93 17.72
N HIS A 429 16.15 33.56 16.46
CA HIS A 429 16.42 34.39 15.29
C HIS A 429 15.18 34.62 14.42
N PRO A 430 14.12 35.28 14.93
CA PRO A 430 12.94 35.59 14.14
C PRO A 430 13.24 36.47 12.91
N GLU A 431 14.32 37.26 12.95
CA GLU A 431 14.81 38.07 11.82
C GLU A 431 15.35 37.23 10.65
N TRP A 432 15.70 35.97 10.90
CA TRP A 432 16.14 35.00 9.89
C TRP A 432 14.99 34.17 9.30
N VAL A 433 13.74 34.46 9.71
CA VAL A 433 12.53 33.78 9.25
C VAL A 433 11.70 34.73 8.38
N ARG A 434 11.19 34.22 7.26
CA ARG A 434 10.21 34.87 6.37
C ARG A 434 8.95 34.01 6.31
N GLY A 435 7.87 34.48 6.95
CA GLY A 435 6.67 33.66 7.13
C GLY A 435 7.00 32.44 7.98
N SER A 436 6.94 31.24 7.40
CA SER A 436 7.35 30.00 8.06
C SER A 436 8.70 29.45 7.58
N CYS A 437 9.44 30.19 6.75
CA CYS A 437 10.63 29.70 6.05
C CYS A 437 11.89 30.40 6.56
N LEU A 438 12.99 29.67 6.74
CA LEU A 438 14.31 30.23 6.96
C LEU A 438 14.81 30.93 5.67
N ARG A 439 15.53 32.03 5.85
CA ARG A 439 16.03 32.91 4.79
C ARG A 439 17.43 32.48 4.33
N PHE A 440 17.53 31.69 3.26
CA PHE A 440 18.84 31.16 2.79
C PHE A 440 19.77 32.26 2.26
N GLU A 441 19.27 33.46 1.98
CA GLU A 441 20.12 34.59 1.62
C GLU A 441 21.01 35.06 2.79
N VAL A 442 20.66 34.71 4.03
CA VAL A 442 21.44 35.01 5.23
C VAL A 442 22.55 33.96 5.40
N PRO A 443 23.85 34.34 5.41
CA PRO A 443 24.95 33.37 5.52
C PRO A 443 24.88 32.47 6.76
N GLN A 444 24.49 33.02 7.91
CA GLN A 444 24.35 32.29 9.17
C GLN A 444 23.27 31.20 9.11
N VAL A 445 22.22 31.42 8.32
CA VAL A 445 21.19 30.39 8.07
C VAL A 445 21.80 29.23 7.28
N ARG A 446 22.59 29.51 6.24
CA ARG A 446 23.25 28.46 5.46
C ARG A 446 24.29 27.71 6.28
N GLU A 447 25.04 28.40 7.14
CA GLU A 447 25.99 27.78 8.07
C GLU A 447 25.29 26.78 9.02
N PHE A 448 24.16 27.18 9.61
CA PHE A 448 23.33 26.29 10.44
C PHE A 448 22.80 25.08 9.64
N VAL A 449 22.30 25.31 8.43
CA VAL A 449 21.82 24.23 7.56
C VAL A 449 22.95 23.25 7.21
N LEU A 450 24.13 23.75 6.89
CA LEU A 450 25.30 22.94 6.55
C LEU A 450 25.86 22.19 7.75
N SER A 451 25.71 22.70 8.99
CA SER A 451 26.13 21.97 10.19
C SER A 451 25.30 20.70 10.42
N LEU A 452 24.00 20.73 10.10
CA LEU A 452 23.13 19.55 10.13
C LEU A 452 23.51 18.52 9.06
N TYR A 453 23.83 18.96 7.84
CA TYR A 453 24.37 18.06 6.82
C TYR A 453 25.72 17.47 7.22
N ARG A 454 26.59 18.28 7.84
CA ARG A 454 27.89 17.80 8.35
C ARG A 454 27.69 16.70 9.38
N GLU A 455 26.77 16.87 10.33
CA GLU A 455 26.48 15.83 11.33
C GLU A 455 25.88 14.56 10.71
N ALA A 456 25.01 14.69 9.70
CA ALA A 456 24.49 13.54 8.95
C ALA A 456 25.62 12.78 8.22
N LEU A 457 26.59 13.51 7.64
CA LEU A 457 27.79 12.92 7.08
C LEU A 457 28.62 12.25 8.17
N GLU A 458 28.96 12.93 9.27
CA GLU A 458 29.70 12.35 10.40
C GLU A 458 29.06 11.05 10.94
N THR A 459 27.73 10.96 10.92
CA THR A 459 26.97 9.77 11.31
C THR A 459 27.14 8.59 10.32
N GLY A 460 27.45 8.88 9.07
CA GLY A 460 27.74 7.87 8.04
C GLY A 460 26.92 7.96 6.76
N ALA A 461 26.11 9.01 6.56
CA ALA A 461 25.32 9.15 5.33
C ALA A 461 26.22 9.13 4.08
N THR A 462 25.87 8.29 3.10
CA THR A 462 26.63 8.12 1.84
C THR A 462 26.05 8.93 0.68
N GLY A 463 24.86 9.50 0.88
CA GLY A 463 24.29 10.52 0.01
C GLY A 463 23.51 11.57 0.80
N LEU A 464 23.33 12.73 0.18
CA LEU A 464 22.60 13.87 0.71
C LEU A 464 21.41 14.18 -0.17
N SER A 465 20.37 14.77 0.42
CA SER A 465 19.19 15.18 -0.30
C SER A 465 18.54 16.42 0.30
N ILE A 466 18.11 17.34 -0.56
CA ILE A 466 17.36 18.52 -0.15
C ILE A 466 16.02 18.60 -0.89
N ASP A 467 14.94 18.84 -0.14
CA ASP A 467 13.60 19.03 -0.68
C ASP A 467 13.12 20.48 -0.59
N PHE A 468 13.23 21.22 -1.71
CA PHE A 468 12.69 22.57 -1.87
C PHE A 468 11.20 22.60 -2.25
N CYS A 469 10.60 21.48 -2.63
CA CYS A 469 9.27 21.46 -3.24
C CYS A 469 8.15 21.85 -2.28
N ARG A 470 8.28 21.50 -1.00
CA ARG A 470 7.21 21.73 -0.03
C ARG A 470 7.14 23.18 0.44
N TYR A 471 8.27 23.86 0.54
CA TYR A 471 8.39 25.24 1.03
C TYR A 471 9.48 26.01 0.25
N PRO A 472 9.24 26.34 -1.02
CA PRO A 472 10.24 26.95 -1.89
C PRO A 472 10.60 28.40 -1.49
N GLU A 473 9.85 29.02 -0.58
CA GLU A 473 10.03 30.41 -0.14
C GLU A 473 11.33 30.68 0.60
N GLY A 474 12.04 29.64 1.05
CA GLY A 474 13.38 29.78 1.63
C GLY A 474 14.44 30.26 0.65
N ILE A 475 14.21 30.06 -0.67
CA ILE A 475 15.05 30.59 -1.75
C ILE A 475 14.37 31.81 -2.38
N ASP A 476 15.06 32.96 -2.36
CA ASP A 476 14.54 34.22 -2.89
C ASP A 476 14.99 34.51 -4.33
N THR A 477 16.20 34.07 -4.68
CA THR A 477 16.87 34.28 -5.96
C THR A 477 17.63 33.04 -6.42
N LYS A 478 17.99 32.99 -7.70
CA LYS A 478 18.83 31.90 -8.24
C LYS A 478 20.20 31.88 -7.57
N GLU A 479 20.76 33.06 -7.32
CA GLU A 479 22.06 33.27 -6.72
C GLU A 479 22.11 32.68 -5.31
N THR A 480 21.04 32.84 -4.51
CA THR A 480 20.90 32.23 -3.18
C THR A 480 20.91 30.70 -3.26
N GLY A 481 20.11 30.11 -4.15
CA GLY A 481 20.08 28.65 -4.35
C GLY A 481 21.42 28.10 -4.85
N ASN A 482 22.05 28.79 -5.80
CA ASN A 482 23.36 28.45 -6.35
C ASN A 482 24.46 28.51 -5.28
N ALA A 483 24.47 29.56 -4.46
CA ALA A 483 25.43 29.70 -3.37
C ALA A 483 25.32 28.52 -2.39
N PHE A 484 24.10 28.19 -1.97
CA PHE A 484 23.86 27.07 -1.07
C PHE A 484 24.31 25.73 -1.65
N LEU A 485 23.91 25.39 -2.88
CA LEU A 485 24.25 24.08 -3.46
C LEU A 485 25.75 23.93 -3.74
N ARG A 486 26.43 25.03 -4.07
CA ARG A 486 27.90 25.05 -4.17
C ARG A 486 28.57 24.80 -2.82
N GLU A 487 28.08 25.43 -1.75
CA GLU A 487 28.59 25.22 -0.38
C GLU A 487 28.31 23.77 0.09
N LEU A 488 27.12 23.23 -0.20
CA LEU A 488 26.77 21.83 0.09
C LEU A 488 27.65 20.84 -0.68
N ARG A 489 27.94 21.11 -1.96
CA ARG A 489 28.87 20.30 -2.77
C ARG A 489 30.28 20.34 -2.20
N ALA A 490 30.77 21.50 -1.76
CA ALA A 490 32.07 21.61 -1.12
C ALA A 490 32.16 20.75 0.15
N LEU A 491 31.13 20.82 1.01
CA LEU A 491 31.02 19.95 2.19
C LEU A 491 31.01 18.46 1.82
N ALA A 492 30.21 18.07 0.81
CA ALA A 492 30.17 16.69 0.34
C ALA A 492 31.55 16.22 -0.20
N ALA A 493 32.30 17.10 -0.86
CA ALA A 493 33.63 16.82 -1.38
C ALA A 493 34.68 16.62 -0.26
N GLU A 494 34.59 17.38 0.84
CA GLU A 494 35.43 17.19 2.03
C GLU A 494 35.32 15.74 2.55
N PHE A 495 34.10 15.26 2.73
CA PHE A 495 33.85 13.89 3.22
C PHE A 495 34.16 12.83 2.16
N ALA A 496 33.89 13.12 0.88
CA ALA A 496 34.22 12.21 -0.21
C ALA A 496 35.73 11.93 -0.28
N ALA A 497 36.56 12.95 -0.10
CA ALA A 497 38.02 12.82 -0.07
C ALA A 497 38.50 11.93 1.09
N VAL A 498 37.90 12.08 2.27
CA VAL A 498 38.25 11.27 3.45
C VAL A 498 37.82 9.81 3.27
N ARG A 499 36.69 9.56 2.61
CA ARG A 499 36.12 8.21 2.42
C ARG A 499 36.61 7.50 1.17
N ASN A 500 37.27 8.22 0.27
CA ASN A 500 37.58 7.74 -1.08
C ASN A 500 36.32 7.25 -1.83
N GLU A 501 35.20 7.95 -1.64
CA GLU A 501 33.90 7.61 -2.24
C GLU A 501 33.09 8.87 -2.54
N LYS A 502 32.44 8.95 -3.71
CA LYS A 502 31.62 10.11 -4.08
C LYS A 502 30.36 10.19 -3.23
N ILE A 503 30.20 11.28 -2.47
CA ILE A 503 28.94 11.62 -1.82
C ILE A 503 28.00 12.24 -2.85
N ARG A 504 26.90 11.53 -3.15
CA ARG A 504 25.91 11.97 -4.14
C ARG A 504 24.91 12.96 -3.53
N ILE A 505 24.46 13.95 -4.29
CA ILE A 505 23.47 14.94 -3.86
C ILE A 505 22.24 14.84 -4.76
N LEU A 506 21.10 14.54 -4.14
CA LEU A 506 19.78 14.62 -4.74
C LEU A 506 19.14 15.97 -4.42
N THR A 507 18.44 16.57 -5.39
CA THR A 507 17.69 17.80 -5.15
C THR A 507 16.29 17.69 -5.73
N ARG A 508 15.29 17.85 -4.85
CA ARG A 508 13.89 17.99 -5.24
C ARG A 508 13.52 19.47 -5.28
N PHE A 509 12.92 19.92 -6.37
CA PHE A 509 12.56 21.33 -6.55
C PHE A 509 11.28 21.51 -7.40
N PRO A 510 10.56 22.63 -7.28
CA PRO A 510 9.34 22.89 -8.05
C PRO A 510 9.56 22.78 -9.56
N ALA A 511 8.73 21.98 -10.23
CA ALA A 511 8.74 21.86 -11.69
C ALA A 511 8.31 23.17 -12.37
N ARG A 512 8.64 23.35 -13.66
CA ARG A 512 8.26 24.55 -14.43
C ARG A 512 6.74 24.70 -14.40
N GLY A 513 6.27 25.91 -14.09
CA GLY A 513 4.85 26.20 -13.90
C GLY A 513 4.33 26.00 -12.48
N VAL A 514 5.10 25.37 -11.59
CA VAL A 514 4.78 25.24 -10.16
C VAL A 514 5.23 26.48 -9.41
N ARG A 515 4.50 26.89 -8.38
CA ARG A 515 4.83 28.06 -7.56
C ARG A 515 6.35 28.14 -7.25
N LYS A 516 6.93 29.32 -7.47
CA LYS A 516 8.36 29.65 -7.24
C LYS A 516 9.39 28.90 -8.10
N TRP A 517 9.00 28.15 -9.14
CA TRP A 517 9.96 27.44 -9.99
C TRP A 517 11.08 28.31 -10.59
N GLN A 518 10.83 29.61 -10.81
CA GLN A 518 11.76 30.52 -11.51
C GLN A 518 13.08 30.78 -10.76
N VAL A 519 13.11 30.58 -9.44
CA VAL A 519 14.30 30.84 -8.61
C VAL A 519 15.25 29.64 -8.53
N PHE A 520 14.90 28.50 -9.15
CA PHE A 520 15.69 27.27 -9.10
C PHE A 520 16.43 27.04 -10.41
N ASP A 521 17.74 27.31 -10.42
CA ASP A 521 18.60 27.25 -11.60
C ASP A 521 19.22 25.86 -11.83
N TYR A 522 18.36 24.85 -11.96
CA TYR A 522 18.74 23.44 -12.07
C TYR A 522 19.72 23.14 -13.21
N ALA A 523 19.71 23.94 -14.29
CA ALA A 523 20.64 23.77 -15.40
C ALA A 523 22.07 24.13 -15.00
N THR A 524 22.25 25.19 -14.20
CA THR A 524 23.56 25.53 -13.64
C THR A 524 24.00 24.47 -12.64
N TRP A 525 23.11 24.01 -11.75
CA TRP A 525 23.48 22.99 -10.76
C TRP A 525 24.00 21.70 -11.39
N ALA A 526 23.36 21.24 -12.48
CA ALA A 526 23.80 20.07 -13.23
C ALA A 526 25.12 20.33 -13.97
N ARG A 527 25.22 21.44 -14.71
CA ARG A 527 26.43 21.78 -15.48
C ARG A 527 27.67 21.95 -14.62
N GLU A 528 27.53 22.56 -13.44
CA GLU A 528 28.63 22.79 -12.50
C GLU A 528 28.91 21.56 -11.61
N GLY A 529 28.17 20.46 -11.77
CA GLY A 529 28.34 19.23 -10.98
C GLY A 529 28.01 19.40 -9.50
N TRP A 530 27.17 20.38 -9.14
CA TRP A 530 26.77 20.59 -7.75
C TRP A 530 25.80 19.54 -7.25
N VAL A 531 24.99 18.95 -8.15
CA VAL A 531 24.00 17.92 -7.84
C VAL A 531 24.16 16.72 -8.78
N ASP A 532 23.85 15.53 -8.28
CA ASP A 532 23.93 14.27 -9.04
C ASP A 532 22.54 13.83 -9.55
N TYR A 533 21.48 14.20 -8.84
CA TYR A 533 20.11 13.85 -9.19
C TYR A 533 19.19 15.08 -9.15
N LEU A 534 18.51 15.35 -10.27
CA LEU A 534 17.45 16.35 -10.36
C LEU A 534 16.08 15.68 -10.27
N CYS A 535 15.28 16.06 -9.29
CA CYS A 535 13.91 15.59 -9.09
C CYS A 535 12.93 16.77 -9.18
N PRO A 536 12.60 17.24 -10.40
CA PRO A 536 11.52 18.22 -10.57
C PRO A 536 10.21 17.60 -10.07
N SER A 537 9.44 18.35 -9.27
CA SER A 537 8.21 17.82 -8.68
C SER A 537 7.08 18.84 -8.66
N ASN A 538 5.87 18.32 -8.65
CA ASN A 538 4.62 19.04 -8.81
C ASN A 538 3.73 18.99 -7.56
N ILE A 539 4.33 18.80 -6.37
CA ILE A 539 3.60 18.64 -5.11
C ILE A 539 2.67 19.82 -4.77
N GLN A 540 2.98 21.03 -5.26
CA GLN A 540 2.18 22.24 -5.04
C GLN A 540 1.37 22.68 -6.26
N GLY A 541 1.49 21.99 -7.40
CA GLY A 541 0.80 22.43 -8.61
C GLY A 541 -0.61 21.88 -8.70
N ARG A 542 -1.39 22.52 -9.59
CA ARG A 542 -2.81 22.20 -9.81
C ARG A 542 -3.00 20.90 -10.61
N PHE A 543 -2.03 20.53 -11.43
CA PHE A 543 -2.07 19.36 -12.31
C PHE A 543 -1.02 18.35 -11.85
N HIS A 544 -1.21 17.05 -12.10
CA HIS A 544 -0.26 16.01 -11.69
C HIS A 544 0.83 15.70 -12.73
N TYR A 545 0.90 16.45 -13.82
CA TYR A 545 1.87 16.25 -14.91
C TYR A 545 2.65 17.53 -15.21
N PHE A 546 3.87 17.38 -15.72
CA PHE A 546 4.71 18.47 -16.23
C PHE A 546 5.66 17.94 -17.32
N ASP A 547 6.13 18.81 -18.20
CA ASP A 547 7.05 18.44 -19.28
C ASP A 547 8.46 18.18 -18.73
N VAL A 548 8.95 16.95 -18.93
CA VAL A 548 10.29 16.52 -18.49
C VAL A 548 11.42 16.94 -19.45
N THR A 549 11.10 17.31 -20.68
CA THR A 549 12.06 17.61 -21.76
C THR A 549 13.11 18.66 -21.38
N PRO A 550 12.75 19.78 -20.71
CA PRO A 550 13.73 20.80 -20.34
C PRO A 550 14.79 20.30 -19.35
N TYR A 551 14.43 19.35 -18.49
CA TYR A 551 15.33 18.76 -17.49
C TYR A 551 16.26 17.75 -18.13
N GLN A 552 15.74 16.91 -19.04
CA GLN A 552 16.57 16.01 -19.83
C GLN A 552 17.60 16.78 -20.68
N LYS A 553 17.20 17.92 -21.26
CA LYS A 553 18.13 18.79 -22.00
C LYS A 553 19.21 19.38 -21.09
N ALA A 554 18.88 19.72 -19.85
CA ALA A 554 19.83 20.30 -18.90
C ALA A 554 20.94 19.33 -18.47
N VAL A 555 20.71 18.01 -18.56
CA VAL A 555 21.67 16.97 -18.14
C VAL A 555 22.33 16.22 -19.30
N ARG A 556 21.97 16.52 -20.56
CA ARG A 556 22.42 15.72 -21.72
C ARG A 556 23.94 15.69 -21.90
N ASP A 557 24.63 16.75 -21.49
CA ASP A 557 26.08 16.92 -21.66
C ASP A 557 26.82 17.02 -20.31
N THR A 558 26.20 16.57 -19.22
CA THR A 558 26.79 16.58 -17.87
C THR A 558 27.33 15.19 -17.54
N GLN A 559 28.53 15.13 -16.95
CA GLN A 559 29.23 13.87 -16.61
C GLN A 559 28.71 13.21 -15.33
#